data_AF-A0A089LCL1-F1
#
_entry.id   AF-A0A089LCL1-F1
#
_cell.length_a   1.000
_cell.length_b   1.000
_cell.length_c   1.000
_cell.angle_alpha   90.00
_cell.angle_beta   90.00
_cell.angle_gamma   90.00
#
_symmetry.space_group_name_H-M   'P 1'
#
loop_
_entity.id
_entity.type
_entity.pdbx_description
1 polymer ?
#
loop_
_entity_poly.entity_id
_entity_poly.type
_entity_poly.pdbx_seq_one_letter_code
_entity_poly.pdbx_strand_id
1 'polypeptide(L)' 'MEYYFHPSPRPSSLELLSDEQLINIYELALEAKASVDFIEIIRNVLSGRNLLGSDHYDA' A
#
# COMPACT_ATOMS: atom_id res chain seq x y z
N MET A 1 -10.34 28.11 9.05
CA MET A 1 -9.83 27.64 7.75
C MET A 1 -10.20 26.17 7.66
N GLU A 2 -11.29 25.86 6.97
CA GLU A 2 -11.70 24.47 6.72
C GLU A 2 -10.74 23.87 5.70
N TYR A 3 -9.77 23.08 6.18
CA TYR A 3 -8.83 22.36 5.34
C TYR A 3 -9.58 21.21 4.65
N TYR A 4 -10.16 21.47 3.49
CA TYR A 4 -10.68 20.42 2.63
C TYR A 4 -9.50 19.68 2.03
N PHE A 5 -9.22 18.48 2.53
CA PHE A 5 -8.25 17.58 1.94
C PHE A 5 -8.78 17.17 0.57
N HIS A 6 -8.27 17.80 -0.48
CA HIS A 6 -8.46 17.35 -1.86
C HIS A 6 -7.37 16.31 -2.13
N PRO A 7 -7.66 15.00 -2.09
CA PRO A 7 -6.70 14.01 -2.54
C PRO A 7 -6.28 14.37 -3.96
N SER A 8 -4.98 14.29 -4.26
CA SER A 8 -4.51 14.61 -5.59
C SER A 8 -5.24 13.70 -6.59
N PRO A 9 -5.70 14.22 -7.75
CA PRO A 9 -6.39 13.41 -8.76
C PRO A 9 -5.44 12.44 -9.46
N ARG A 10 -4.16 12.48 -9.11
CA ARG A 10 -3.11 11.66 -9.69
C ARG A 10 -2.88 10.47 -8.75
N PRO A 11 -2.99 9.23 -9.25
CA PRO A 11 -2.65 8.06 -8.45
C PRO A 11 -1.23 8.22 -7.90
N SER A 12 -1.05 7.84 -6.64
CA SER A 12 0.26 7.78 -6.02
C SER A 12 1.17 6.84 -6.81
N SER A 13 2.48 7.05 -6.74
CA SER A 13 3.43 6.20 -7.46
C SER A 13 3.29 4.71 -7.12
N LEU A 14 2.84 4.37 -5.90
CA LEU A 14 2.56 2.99 -5.49
C LEU A 14 1.29 2.42 -6.14
N GLU A 15 0.28 3.25 -6.36
CA GLU A 15 -0.96 2.85 -7.03
C GLU A 15 -0.78 2.55 -8.52
N LEU A 16 0.34 2.98 -9.12
CA LEU A 16 0.69 2.70 -10.53
C LEU A 16 1.46 1.41 -10.74
N LEU A 17 1.94 0.77 -9.66
CA LEU A 17 2.72 -0.47 -9.74
C LEU A 17 1.79 -1.66 -9.98
N SER A 18 2.30 -2.69 -10.67
CA SER A 18 1.63 -3.99 -10.71
C SER A 18 1.68 -4.65 -9.33
N ASP A 19 0.79 -5.62 -9.12
CA ASP A 19 0.71 -6.34 -7.85
C ASP A 19 2.02 -7.07 -7.52
N GLU A 20 2.65 -7.70 -8.52
CA GLU A 20 3.97 -8.33 -8.39
C GLU A 20 5.06 -7.33 -7.98
N GLN A 21 5.08 -6.15 -8.60
CA GLN A 21 6.04 -5.10 -8.26
C GLN A 21 5.85 -4.60 -6.84
N LEU A 22 4.59 -4.42 -6.42
CA LEU A 22 4.26 -3.93 -5.09
C LEU A 22 4.62 -4.95 -4.00
N ILE A 23 4.36 -6.24 -4.24
CA ILE A 23 4.75 -7.34 -3.36
C ILE A 23 6.27 -7.41 -3.24
N ASN A 24 7.00 -7.37 -4.36
CA ASN A 24 8.46 -7.40 -4.35
C ASN A 24 9.05 -6.22 -3.56
N ILE A 25 8.52 -5.01 -3.73
CA ILE A 25 8.97 -3.84 -2.96
C ILE A 25 8.71 -4.03 -1.46
N TYR A 26 7.56 -4.60 -1.08
CA TYR A 26 7.25 -4.89 0.32
C TYR A 26 8.25 -5.89 0.94
N GLU A 27 8.57 -6.97 0.23
CA GLU A 27 9.55 -7.96 0.66
C GLU A 27 10.94 -7.34 0.81
N LEU A 28 11.39 -6.57 -0.18
CA LEU A 28 12.68 -5.86 -0.15
C LEU A 28 12.73 -4.85 1.01
N ALA A 29 11.64 -4.16 1.30
CA ALA A 29 11.57 -3.21 2.41
C ALA A 29 11.72 -3.90 3.77
N LEU A 30 11.14 -5.11 3.93
CA LEU A 30 11.31 -5.93 5.13
C LEU A 30 12.75 -6.42 5.29
N GLU A 31 13.35 -6.94 4.21
CA GLU A 31 14.73 -7.44 4.20
C GLU A 31 15.73 -6.33 4.53
N ALA A 32 15.55 -5.15 3.91
CA ALA A 32 16.38 -3.99 4.13
C ALA A 32 16.17 -3.31 5.49
N LYS A 33 15.19 -3.76 6.29
CA LYS A 33 14.75 -3.11 7.54
C LYS A 33 14.48 -1.61 7.32
N ALA A 34 13.73 -1.30 6.26
CA ALA A 34 13.28 0.04 5.96
C ALA A 34 12.46 0.63 7.12
N SER A 35 12.20 1.94 7.08
CA SER A 35 11.42 2.59 8.14
C SER A 35 10.04 1.95 8.29
N VAL A 36 9.58 1.87 9.55
CA VAL A 36 8.26 1.31 9.88
C VAL A 36 7.16 2.03 9.10
N ASP A 37 7.22 3.36 9.06
CA ASP A 37 6.26 4.20 8.32
C ASP A 37 6.19 3.82 6.83
N PHE A 38 7.33 3.54 6.20
CA PHE A 38 7.37 3.15 4.79
C PHE A 38 6.74 1.77 4.55
N ILE A 39 7.04 0.82 5.42
CA ILE A 39 6.47 -0.54 5.37
C ILE A 39 4.95 -0.49 5.57
N GLU A 40 4.47 0.35 6.50
CA GLU A 40 3.03 0.53 6.73
C GLU A 40 2.32 1.18 5.54
N ILE A 41 2.94 2.16 4.88
CA ILE A 41 2.38 2.75 3.66
C ILE A 41 2.18 1.68 2.58
N ILE A 42 3.20 0.85 2.31
CA ILE A 42 3.09 -0.21 1.30
C ILE A 42 2.04 -1.25 1.70
N ARG A 43 2.02 -1.65 2.99
CA ARG A 43 1.01 -2.57 3.52
C ARG A 43 -0.41 -2.06 3.29
N ASN A 44 -0.66 -0.78 3.56
CA ASN A 44 -1.98 -0.18 3.35
C ASN A 44 -2.40 -0.22 1.87
N VAL A 45 -1.46 0.01 0.94
CA VAL A 45 -1.73 -0.11 -0.50
C VAL A 45 -2.03 -1.57 -0.90
N LEU A 46 -1.25 -2.53 -0.40
CA LEU A 46 -1.48 -3.97 -0.64
C LEU A 46 -2.84 -4.44 -0.09
N SER A 47 -3.22 -3.98 1.11
CA SER A 47 -4.52 -4.26 1.73
C SER A 47 -5.67 -3.63 0.94
N GLY A 48 -5.51 -2.39 0.46
CA GLY A 48 -6.50 -1.73 -0.39
C GLY A 48 -6.75 -2.45 -1.73
N ARG A 49 -5.81 -3.28 -2.18
CA ARG A 49 -5.92 -4.12 -3.38
C ARG A 49 -6.36 -5.55 -3.11
N ASN A 50 -6.66 -5.91 -1.86
CA ASN A 50 -6.98 -7.29 -1.42
C ASN A 50 -5.88 -8.32 -1.74
N LEU A 51 -4.62 -7.90 -1.82
CA LEU A 51 -3.50 -8.79 -2.14
C LEU A 51 -2.89 -9.47 -0.91
N LEU A 52 -3.13 -8.91 0.27
CA LEU A 52 -2.88 -9.57 1.54
C LEU A 52 -4.11 -10.40 1.85
N GLY A 53 -4.04 -11.69 1.50
CA GLY A 53 -5.01 -12.76 1.76
C GLY A 53 -6.35 -12.32 2.36
N SER A 54 -7.39 -12.40 1.53
CA SER A 54 -8.78 -12.37 1.98
C SER A 54 -9.06 -13.60 2.86
N ASP A 55 -8.62 -13.54 4.11
CA ASP A 55 -9.28 -14.24 5.21
C ASP A 55 -10.29 -13.25 5.76
N HIS A 56 -11.49 -13.22 5.20
CA HIS A 56 -12.74 -12.91 5.89
C HIS A 56 -13.93 -13.28 5.00
N TYR A 57 -14.27 -14.57 5.10
CA TYR A 57 -15.63 -15.12 5.18
C TYR A 57 -16.77 -14.12 4.99
N ASP A 58 -17.38 -14.11 3.81
CA ASP A 58 -18.78 -13.69 3.64
C ASP A 58 -19.67 -14.76 4.30
N ALA A 59 -20.53 -14.31 5.22
CA ALA A 59 -21.43 -15.12 6.03
C ALA A 59 -22.76 -15.41 5.33
#